data_AF-A0A942QMU5-F1
#
_entry.id   AF-A0A942QMU5-F1
#
_cell.length_a   1.000
_cell.length_b   1.000
_cell.length_c   1.000
_cell.angle_alpha   90.00
_cell.angle_beta   90.00
_cell.angle_gamma   90.00
#
_symmetry.space_group_name_H-M   'P 1'
#
loop_
_entity.id
_entity.type
_entity.pdbx_description
1 polymer ?
#
loop_
_entity_poly.entity_id
_entity_poly.type
_entity_poly.pdbx_seq_one_letter_code
_entity_poly.pdbx_strand_id
1 'polypeptide(L)'
;MTNQILVVDPLERPDILRSLASEVRVRILEHLTRQGPRNVNQVSEDLDLPQSTVSSNMQILVDAGLVQTRSEKGRKGSQKICASTFTEMLIAFKEPTPAKQANAIEVAMPIGLYTRCEVSAPCGLCSPDGIIGLLDVPDTFLDPGRMRAGLLWFNHGFVEYQFPNNAKLAGTSVRALELTLELSSEVPGTSKDWPSDITVAINGCEIGTWTSPGDYGDKRGKFTPEWWKLAGSQYGDLKRWEVTEAGTFLDGTRLSDCKLGDLELNAHRSIRVRIGVKGNARHPGGINIFGRGFGNHDQDIALRLIRG
;
A
#
# COMPACT_ATOMS: atom_id res chain seq x y z
N MET A 1 -9.73 -29.86 -2.81
CA MET A 1 -9.19 -29.32 -1.54
C MET A 1 -8.60 -27.97 -1.86
N THR A 2 -9.07 -26.92 -1.22
CA THR A 2 -8.53 -25.57 -1.42
C THR A 2 -7.09 -25.56 -0.89
N ASN A 3 -6.12 -25.19 -1.73
CA ASN A 3 -4.72 -25.09 -1.30
C ASN A 3 -4.62 -23.94 -0.28
N GLN A 4 -4.39 -24.26 0.99
CA GLN A 4 -4.28 -23.28 2.07
C GLN A 4 -2.80 -23.12 2.42
N ILE A 5 -2.20 -22.02 1.96
CA ILE A 5 -0.79 -21.71 2.22
C ILE A 5 -0.71 -20.86 3.50
N LEU A 6 0.08 -21.32 4.48
CA LEU A 6 0.39 -20.59 5.70
C LEU A 6 1.77 -19.94 5.58
N VAL A 7 1.83 -18.62 5.51
CA VAL A 7 3.10 -17.87 5.48
C VAL A 7 3.43 -17.39 6.90
N VAL A 8 4.58 -17.80 7.42
CA VAL A 8 5.02 -17.51 8.79
C VAL A 8 6.29 -16.67 8.75
N ASP A 9 6.26 -15.53 9.45
CA ASP A 9 7.47 -14.79 9.79
C ASP A 9 8.02 -15.30 11.14
N PRO A 10 9.24 -15.86 11.18
CA PRO A 10 9.90 -16.30 12.41
C PRO A 10 9.92 -15.28 13.55
N LEU A 11 10.00 -13.99 13.23
CA LEU A 11 10.09 -12.91 14.21
C LEU A 11 8.72 -12.55 14.80
N GLU A 12 7.62 -12.78 14.07
CA GLU A 12 6.27 -12.47 14.53
C GLU A 12 5.61 -13.64 15.26
N ARG A 13 5.93 -14.88 14.85
CA ARG A 13 5.34 -16.11 15.40
C ARG A 13 6.42 -17.12 15.83
N PRO A 14 7.28 -16.78 16.82
CA PRO A 14 8.30 -17.69 17.31
C PRO A 14 7.71 -18.94 18.00
N ASP A 15 6.46 -18.85 18.47
CA ASP A 15 5.69 -19.95 19.04
C ASP A 15 5.47 -21.08 18.02
N ILE A 16 5.19 -20.75 16.75
CA ILE A 16 5.04 -21.75 15.68
C ILE A 16 6.34 -22.53 15.51
N LEU A 17 7.49 -21.85 15.44
CA LEU A 17 8.78 -22.51 15.28
C LEU A 17 9.13 -23.43 16.45
N ARG A 18 8.87 -22.99 17.69
CA ARG A 18 9.04 -23.84 18.88
C ARG A 18 8.10 -25.06 18.85
N SER A 19 6.87 -24.89 18.36
CA SER A 19 5.93 -25.99 18.16
C SER A 19 6.37 -26.98 17.08
N LEU A 20 7.22 -26.59 16.14
CA LEU A 20 7.76 -27.50 15.11
C LEU A 20 9.10 -28.14 15.52
N ALA A 21 9.75 -27.65 16.57
CA ALA A 21 11.01 -28.19 17.10
C ALA A 21 10.80 -29.52 17.87
N SER A 22 10.09 -30.48 17.27
CA SER A 22 9.91 -31.86 17.74
C SER A 22 9.55 -32.74 16.55
N GLU A 23 10.32 -33.80 16.35
CA GLU A 23 10.09 -34.79 15.30
C GLU A 23 8.69 -35.39 15.38
N VAL A 24 8.20 -35.70 16.59
CA VAL A 24 6.86 -36.26 16.80
C VAL A 24 5.78 -35.30 16.31
N ARG A 25 5.93 -33.99 16.57
CA ARG A 25 4.95 -32.97 16.12
C ARG A 25 4.96 -32.80 14.62
N VAL A 26 6.14 -32.79 14.00
CA VAL A 26 6.26 -32.73 12.54
C VAL A 26 5.63 -33.96 11.88
N ARG A 27 5.86 -35.17 12.42
CA ARG A 27 5.24 -36.40 11.93
C ARG A 27 3.71 -36.39 12.04
N ILE A 28 3.17 -35.89 13.16
CA ILE A 28 1.71 -35.72 13.34
C ILE A 28 1.15 -34.74 12.31
N LEU A 29 1.80 -33.59 12.11
CA LEU A 29 1.35 -32.55 11.20
C LEU A 29 1.41 -32.98 9.73
N GLU A 30 2.49 -33.64 9.33
CA GLU A 30 2.64 -34.26 7.99
C GLU A 30 1.53 -35.28 7.76
N HIS A 31 1.27 -36.15 8.74
CA HIS A 31 0.23 -37.16 8.65
C HIS A 31 -1.15 -36.55 8.46
N LEU A 32 -1.53 -35.56 9.27
CA LEU A 32 -2.82 -34.84 9.13
C LEU A 32 -2.93 -34.09 7.80
N THR A 33 -1.82 -33.58 7.26
CA THR A 33 -1.80 -32.86 5.98
C THR A 33 -1.98 -33.80 4.79
N ARG A 34 -1.34 -34.99 4.82
CA ARG A 34 -1.39 -35.96 3.72
C ARG A 34 -2.61 -36.89 3.78
N GLN A 35 -3.01 -37.30 4.97
CA GLN A 35 -4.05 -38.31 5.18
C GLN A 35 -5.42 -37.71 5.58
N GLY A 36 -5.48 -36.39 5.77
CA GLY A 36 -6.69 -35.67 6.13
C GLY A 36 -7.08 -35.78 7.62
N PRO A 37 -8.28 -35.30 7.98
CA PRO A 37 -8.73 -35.20 9.36
C PRO A 37 -8.84 -36.55 10.07
N ARG A 38 -8.27 -36.68 11.27
CA ARG A 38 -8.23 -37.91 12.06
C ARG A 38 -8.40 -37.66 13.56
N ASN A 39 -8.88 -38.65 14.29
CA ASN A 39 -8.90 -38.59 15.75
C ASN A 39 -7.55 -39.04 16.35
N VAL A 40 -7.34 -38.76 17.63
CA VAL A 40 -6.07 -39.06 18.33
C VAL A 40 -5.73 -40.56 18.30
N ASN A 41 -6.71 -41.45 18.35
CA ASN A 41 -6.48 -42.89 18.34
C ASN A 41 -5.99 -43.36 16.97
N GLN A 42 -6.57 -42.85 15.90
CA GLN A 42 -6.14 -43.15 14.52
C GLN A 42 -4.69 -42.68 14.31
N VAL A 43 -4.36 -41.46 14.73
CA VAL A 43 -2.99 -40.94 14.62
C VAL A 43 -1.99 -41.76 15.46
N SER A 44 -2.42 -42.23 16.64
CA SER A 44 -1.63 -43.11 17.51
C SER A 44 -1.33 -44.46 16.85
N GLU A 45 -2.33 -45.08 16.24
CA GLU A 45 -2.20 -46.34 15.49
C GLU A 45 -1.33 -46.16 14.23
N ASP A 46 -1.61 -45.13 13.43
CA ASP A 46 -0.94 -44.91 12.14
C ASP A 46 0.55 -44.53 12.27
N LEU A 47 0.92 -43.87 13.37
CA LEU A 47 2.31 -43.44 13.62
C LEU A 47 3.08 -44.38 14.56
N ASP A 48 2.44 -45.42 15.08
CA ASP A 48 2.96 -46.34 16.10
C ASP A 48 3.51 -45.59 17.32
N LEU A 49 2.68 -44.71 17.90
CA LEU A 49 3.02 -43.87 19.04
C LEU A 49 2.01 -44.03 20.17
N PRO A 50 2.43 -43.96 21.46
CA PRO A 50 1.48 -43.99 22.58
C PRO A 50 0.46 -42.87 22.49
N GLN A 51 -0.81 -43.18 22.79
CA GLN A 51 -1.92 -42.22 22.73
C GLN A 51 -1.67 -40.97 23.59
N SER A 52 -1.07 -41.13 24.78
CA SER A 52 -0.71 -40.01 25.66
C SER A 52 0.31 -39.07 25.01
N THR A 53 1.30 -39.62 24.30
CA THR A 53 2.31 -38.87 23.55
C THR A 53 1.67 -38.10 22.41
N VAL A 54 0.78 -38.73 21.63
CA VAL A 54 0.06 -38.05 20.55
C VAL A 54 -0.84 -36.95 21.11
N SER A 55 -1.59 -37.21 22.18
CA SER A 55 -2.49 -36.23 22.78
C SER A 55 -1.76 -34.98 23.27
N SER A 56 -0.62 -35.13 23.95
CA SER A 56 0.16 -33.99 24.45
C SER A 56 0.75 -33.16 23.30
N ASN A 57 1.32 -33.82 22.29
CA ASN A 57 1.90 -33.13 21.13
C ASN A 57 0.84 -32.48 20.24
N MET A 58 -0.34 -33.11 20.11
CA MET A 58 -1.48 -32.54 19.40
C MET A 58 -1.95 -31.25 20.07
N GLN A 59 -2.02 -31.21 21.40
CA GLN A 59 -2.43 -30.00 22.12
C GLN A 59 -1.47 -28.83 21.84
N ILE A 60 -0.16 -29.06 21.84
CA ILE A 60 0.83 -28.02 21.49
C ILE A 60 0.62 -27.49 20.06
N LEU A 61 0.31 -28.37 19.12
CA LEU A 61 0.02 -27.98 17.73
C LEU A 61 -1.31 -27.20 17.62
N VAL A 62 -2.29 -27.52 18.45
CA VAL A 62 -3.55 -26.78 18.55
C VAL A 62 -3.32 -25.40 19.17
N ASP A 63 -2.54 -25.31 20.24
CA ASP A 63 -2.22 -24.04 20.91
C ASP A 63 -1.44 -23.10 19.99
N ALA A 64 -0.58 -23.64 19.12
CA ALA A 64 0.13 -22.88 18.07
C ALA A 64 -0.76 -22.51 16.86
N GLY A 65 -1.98 -23.04 16.77
CA GLY A 65 -2.92 -22.83 15.67
C GLY A 65 -2.61 -23.62 14.38
N LEU A 66 -1.70 -24.60 14.44
CA LEU A 66 -1.34 -25.45 13.30
C LEU A 66 -2.33 -26.59 13.07
N VAL A 67 -3.05 -26.98 14.13
CA VAL A 67 -4.10 -27.99 14.09
C VAL A 67 -5.39 -27.42 14.67
N GLN A 68 -6.51 -27.70 14.02
CA GLN A 68 -7.85 -27.40 14.54
C GLN A 68 -8.55 -28.67 14.97
N THR A 69 -9.38 -28.58 16.01
CA THR A 69 -10.18 -29.72 16.49
C THR A 69 -11.67 -29.42 16.40
N ARG A 70 -12.45 -30.36 15.89
CA ARG A 70 -13.93 -30.33 15.93
C ARG A 70 -14.48 -31.55 16.65
N SER A 71 -15.57 -31.38 17.39
CA SER A 71 -16.25 -32.50 18.06
C SER A 71 -17.27 -33.14 17.13
N GLU A 72 -17.18 -34.45 16.95
CA GLU A 72 -18.15 -35.26 16.21
C GLU A 72 -18.74 -36.37 17.09
N LYS A 73 -19.93 -36.86 16.75
CA LYS A 73 -20.54 -38.03 17.41
C LYS A 73 -19.85 -39.30 16.90
N GLY A 74 -19.17 -40.02 17.78
CA GLY A 74 -18.53 -41.31 17.50
C GLY A 74 -19.38 -42.51 17.91
N ARG A 75 -18.89 -43.73 17.62
CA ARG A 75 -19.54 -45.00 18.02
C ARG A 75 -19.70 -45.16 19.54
N LYS A 76 -18.84 -44.53 20.35
CA LYS A 76 -18.93 -44.43 21.81
C LYS A 76 -18.61 -42.99 22.24
N GLY A 77 -19.65 -42.17 22.45
CA GLY A 77 -19.51 -40.78 22.92
C GLY A 77 -19.09 -39.78 21.84
N SER A 78 -18.65 -38.60 22.27
CA SER A 78 -18.11 -37.56 21.38
C SER A 78 -16.61 -37.76 21.17
N GLN A 79 -16.14 -37.63 19.92
CA GLN A 79 -14.73 -37.70 19.56
C GLN A 79 -14.25 -36.36 18.98
N LYS A 80 -12.99 -36.00 19.26
CA LYS A 80 -12.34 -34.85 18.63
C LYS A 80 -11.65 -35.29 17.35
N ILE A 81 -12.07 -34.72 16.23
CA ILE A 81 -11.40 -34.85 14.93
C ILE A 81 -10.43 -33.69 14.78
N CYS A 82 -9.16 -34.01 14.55
CA CYS A 82 -8.07 -33.06 14.36
C CYS A 82 -7.79 -32.91 12.86
N ALA A 83 -7.56 -31.68 12.39
CA ALA A 83 -7.22 -31.39 11.01
C ALA A 83 -6.11 -30.33 10.95
N SER A 84 -5.21 -30.44 9.97
CA SER A 84 -4.28 -29.35 9.66
C SER A 84 -5.04 -28.10 9.21
N THR A 85 -4.53 -26.92 9.55
CA THR A 85 -5.06 -25.62 9.10
C THR A 85 -4.47 -25.16 7.77
N PHE A 86 -3.51 -25.90 7.22
CA PHE A 86 -2.80 -25.57 5.99
C PHE A 86 -2.40 -26.83 5.21
N THR A 87 -2.14 -26.66 3.91
CA THR A 87 -1.57 -27.67 3.01
C THR A 87 -0.11 -27.41 2.69
N GLU A 88 0.33 -26.16 2.77
CA GLU A 88 1.71 -25.73 2.57
C GLU A 88 2.10 -24.67 3.61
N MET A 89 3.32 -24.74 4.14
CA MET A 89 3.86 -23.74 5.07
C MET A 89 5.12 -23.12 4.47
N LEU A 90 5.15 -21.80 4.36
CA LEU A 90 6.30 -21.04 3.92
C LEU A 90 6.86 -20.23 5.09
N ILE A 91 8.13 -20.44 5.39
CA ILE A 91 8.88 -19.60 6.34
C ILE A 91 9.56 -18.51 5.52
N ALA A 92 9.11 -17.27 5.71
CA ALA A 92 9.67 -16.11 5.04
C ALA A 92 9.93 -15.02 6.08
N PHE A 93 11.16 -14.50 6.10
CA PHE A 93 11.43 -13.24 6.77
C PHE A 93 10.78 -12.16 5.92
N LYS A 94 9.68 -11.60 6.40
CA LYS A 94 9.08 -10.47 5.70
C LYS A 94 10.05 -9.31 5.83
N GLU A 95 10.24 -8.57 4.75
CA GLU A 95 10.79 -7.23 4.91
C GLU A 95 9.92 -6.52 5.95
N PRO A 96 10.52 -5.91 6.98
CA PRO A 96 9.75 -5.26 8.02
C PRO A 96 8.79 -4.30 7.33
N THR A 97 7.48 -4.54 7.51
CA THR A 97 6.49 -3.55 7.09
C THR A 97 6.92 -2.22 7.71
N PRO A 98 6.98 -1.11 6.95
CA PRO A 98 7.39 0.20 7.47
C PRO A 98 6.65 0.60 8.76
N ALA A 99 5.49 0.01 9.01
CA ALA A 99 4.69 0.10 10.23
C ALA A 99 5.39 -0.32 11.55
N LYS A 100 6.50 -1.09 11.53
CA LYS A 100 7.29 -1.40 12.74
C LYS A 100 8.50 -0.50 12.97
N GLN A 101 8.79 0.46 12.07
CA GLN A 101 9.67 1.59 12.41
C GLN A 101 8.85 2.63 13.20
N ALA A 102 9.00 2.58 14.51
CA ALA A 102 8.13 3.10 15.57
C ALA A 102 7.84 4.62 15.65
N ASN A 103 8.10 5.44 14.61
CA ASN A 103 7.96 6.89 14.70
C ASN A 103 7.10 7.53 13.58
N ALA A 104 6.28 6.78 12.86
CA ALA A 104 5.45 7.35 11.79
C ALA A 104 4.04 6.76 11.71
N ILE A 105 3.06 7.59 11.39
CA ILE A 105 1.72 7.16 10.97
C ILE A 105 1.63 7.37 9.47
N GLU A 106 1.40 6.30 8.72
CA GLU A 106 1.42 6.31 7.26
C GLU A 106 0.04 5.97 6.67
N VAL A 107 -0.34 6.70 5.64
CA VAL A 107 -1.57 6.49 4.88
C VAL A 107 -1.26 6.61 3.40
N ALA A 108 -1.62 5.59 2.62
CA ALA A 108 -1.61 5.64 1.17
C ALA A 108 -3.01 6.06 0.65
N MET A 109 -3.04 6.99 -0.30
CA MET A 109 -4.27 7.50 -0.93
C MET A 109 -4.22 7.23 -2.43
N PRO A 110 -5.07 6.32 -2.95
CA PRO A 110 -5.18 6.08 -4.38
C PRO A 110 -5.43 7.38 -5.16
N ILE A 111 -4.74 7.52 -6.29
CA ILE A 111 -4.72 8.80 -7.04
C ILE A 111 -6.10 9.22 -7.55
N GLY A 112 -7.02 8.26 -7.73
CA GLY A 112 -8.40 8.51 -8.13
C GLY A 112 -9.32 9.00 -7.02
N LEU A 113 -8.91 8.92 -5.75
CA LEU A 113 -9.73 9.29 -4.58
C LEU A 113 -9.65 10.77 -4.19
N TYR A 114 -9.51 11.66 -5.17
CA TYR A 114 -9.65 13.08 -4.88
C TYR A 114 -11.08 13.41 -4.46
N THR A 115 -11.18 14.35 -3.53
CA THR A 115 -12.45 14.89 -2.99
C THR A 115 -12.91 16.13 -3.75
N ARG A 116 -11.97 16.87 -4.35
CA ARG A 116 -12.24 18.00 -5.25
C ARG A 116 -11.24 17.98 -6.39
N CYS A 117 -11.68 18.45 -7.54
CA CYS A 117 -10.81 18.67 -8.69
C CYS A 117 -11.34 19.85 -9.50
N GLU A 118 -10.43 20.54 -10.16
CA GLU A 118 -10.69 21.51 -11.21
C GLU A 118 -9.59 21.28 -12.23
N VAL A 119 -9.91 20.72 -13.39
CA VAL A 119 -8.90 20.29 -14.38
C VAL A 119 -9.25 20.82 -15.76
N SER A 120 -8.23 21.10 -16.56
CA SER A 120 -8.39 21.51 -17.96
C SER A 120 -7.78 20.49 -18.92
N ALA A 121 -8.34 20.42 -20.13
CA ALA A 121 -7.78 19.64 -21.21
C ALA A 121 -6.39 20.19 -21.68
N PRO A 122 -5.54 19.36 -22.31
CA PRO A 122 -5.64 17.89 -22.39
C PRO A 122 -5.68 17.22 -21.02
N CYS A 123 -6.47 16.15 -20.86
CA CYS A 123 -6.65 15.48 -19.57
C CYS A 123 -7.18 14.05 -19.72
N GLY A 124 -6.95 13.22 -18.71
CA GLY A 124 -7.51 11.86 -18.71
C GLY A 124 -7.16 11.02 -17.49
N LEU A 125 -7.71 9.80 -17.51
CA LEU A 125 -7.59 8.80 -16.46
C LEU A 125 -7.33 7.42 -17.10
N CYS A 126 -6.40 6.66 -16.53
CA CYS A 126 -6.12 5.29 -16.92
C CYS A 126 -6.09 4.38 -15.69
N SER A 127 -6.74 3.23 -15.81
CA SER A 127 -6.57 2.09 -14.90
C SER A 127 -5.56 1.11 -15.50
N PRO A 128 -5.04 0.14 -14.71
CA PRO A 128 -4.19 -0.92 -15.27
C PRO A 128 -4.81 -1.69 -16.44
N ASP A 129 -6.14 -1.69 -16.56
CA ASP A 129 -6.89 -2.43 -17.58
C ASP A 129 -7.24 -1.60 -18.83
N GLY A 130 -7.13 -0.27 -18.77
CA GLY A 130 -7.58 0.59 -19.86
C GLY A 130 -7.88 2.04 -19.45
N ILE A 131 -8.22 2.85 -20.46
CA ILE A 131 -8.70 4.23 -20.30
C ILE A 131 -10.02 4.22 -19.51
N ILE A 132 -10.16 5.17 -18.59
CA ILE A 132 -11.41 5.43 -17.86
C ILE A 132 -12.10 6.63 -18.53
N GLY A 133 -13.34 6.43 -18.96
CA GLY A 133 -14.16 7.48 -19.58
C GLY A 133 -13.62 7.99 -20.92
N LEU A 134 -13.78 9.30 -21.16
CA LEU A 134 -13.36 9.97 -22.40
C LEU A 134 -12.11 10.81 -22.17
N LEU A 135 -11.18 10.77 -23.12
CA LEU A 135 -9.99 11.62 -23.13
C LEU A 135 -10.35 13.07 -23.42
N ASP A 136 -9.61 13.99 -22.81
CA ASP A 136 -9.72 15.44 -22.96
C ASP A 136 -11.08 16.03 -22.58
N VAL A 137 -11.83 15.30 -21.75
CA VAL A 137 -13.11 15.74 -21.19
C VAL A 137 -12.96 15.85 -19.66
N PRO A 138 -12.92 17.06 -19.08
CA PRO A 138 -12.80 17.25 -17.63
C PRO A 138 -13.85 16.51 -16.81
N ASP A 139 -15.08 16.41 -17.31
CA ASP A 139 -16.18 15.71 -16.62
C ASP A 139 -15.90 14.21 -16.38
N THR A 140 -14.98 13.60 -17.14
CA THR A 140 -14.49 12.23 -16.91
C THR A 140 -13.87 12.05 -15.51
N PHE A 141 -13.39 13.13 -14.87
CA PHE A 141 -12.89 13.08 -13.49
C PHE A 141 -14.00 12.82 -12.44
N LEU A 142 -15.27 12.82 -12.86
CA LEU A 142 -16.38 12.41 -11.99
C LEU A 142 -16.79 10.94 -12.22
N ASP A 143 -16.19 10.25 -13.19
CA ASP A 143 -16.50 8.86 -13.50
C ASP A 143 -16.20 7.93 -12.31
N PRO A 144 -17.13 7.05 -11.86
CA PRO A 144 -16.89 6.13 -10.75
C PRO A 144 -15.70 5.18 -10.96
N GLY A 145 -15.34 4.90 -12.21
CA GLY A 145 -14.16 4.12 -12.60
C GLY A 145 -12.85 4.75 -12.13
N ARG A 146 -12.81 6.05 -11.81
CA ARG A 146 -11.65 6.76 -11.26
C ARG A 146 -11.05 6.07 -10.04
N MET A 147 -11.85 5.34 -9.27
CA MET A 147 -11.41 4.55 -8.11
C MET A 147 -10.29 3.55 -8.44
N ARG A 148 -10.16 3.16 -9.71
CA ARG A 148 -9.12 2.23 -10.23
C ARG A 148 -8.00 2.93 -11.00
N ALA A 149 -7.96 4.26 -10.99
CA ALA A 149 -6.94 5.01 -11.71
C ALA A 149 -5.54 4.67 -11.16
N GLY A 150 -4.64 4.28 -12.07
CA GLY A 150 -3.21 4.18 -11.84
C GLY A 150 -2.43 5.32 -12.52
N LEU A 151 -3.02 6.00 -13.50
CA LEU A 151 -2.49 7.24 -14.07
C LEU A 151 -3.62 8.27 -14.22
N LEU A 152 -3.35 9.52 -13.87
CA LEU A 152 -4.19 10.66 -14.22
C LEU A 152 -3.34 11.81 -14.72
N TRP A 153 -3.91 12.63 -15.59
CA TRP A 153 -3.22 13.80 -16.11
C TRP A 153 -4.16 14.94 -16.48
N PHE A 154 -3.63 16.15 -16.44
CA PHE A 154 -4.32 17.37 -16.87
C PHE A 154 -3.33 18.51 -17.13
N ASN A 155 -3.74 19.51 -17.91
CA ASN A 155 -2.88 20.62 -18.27
C ASN A 155 -2.75 21.70 -17.16
N HIS A 156 -3.87 22.22 -16.66
CA HIS A 156 -3.92 23.19 -15.56
C HIS A 156 -5.01 22.85 -14.56
N GLY A 157 -4.91 23.44 -13.36
CA GLY A 157 -5.85 23.25 -12.27
C GLY A 157 -5.27 22.36 -11.17
N PHE A 158 -6.09 21.58 -10.49
CA PHE A 158 -5.68 20.76 -9.36
C PHE A 158 -6.57 19.54 -9.11
N VAL A 159 -6.01 18.59 -8.37
CA VAL A 159 -6.72 17.55 -7.62
C VAL A 159 -6.43 17.72 -6.12
N GLU A 160 -7.45 17.53 -5.28
CA GLU A 160 -7.36 17.70 -3.82
C GLU A 160 -7.84 16.43 -3.10
N TYR A 161 -6.96 15.90 -2.25
CA TYR A 161 -7.15 14.70 -1.47
C TYR A 161 -7.40 15.04 -0.01
N GLN A 162 -8.11 14.15 0.69
CA GLN A 162 -8.41 14.32 2.10
C GLN A 162 -7.93 13.10 2.89
N PHE A 163 -6.78 13.25 3.54
CA PHE A 163 -6.19 12.21 4.39
C PHE A 163 -6.76 12.26 5.80
N PRO A 164 -6.92 11.12 6.49
CA PRO A 164 -7.33 11.11 7.88
C PRO A 164 -6.20 11.68 8.75
N ASN A 165 -6.55 12.54 9.72
CA ASN A 165 -5.59 13.04 10.70
C ASN A 165 -5.45 12.06 11.88
N ASN A 166 -4.81 10.92 11.61
CA ASN A 166 -4.62 9.86 12.59
C ASN A 166 -3.73 10.28 13.77
N ALA A 167 -2.83 11.26 13.60
CA ALA A 167 -2.03 11.78 14.69
C ALA A 167 -2.89 12.48 15.76
N LYS A 168 -3.88 13.27 15.32
CA LYS A 168 -4.86 13.90 16.21
C LYS A 168 -5.74 12.88 16.92
N LEU A 169 -6.18 11.83 16.21
CA LEU A 169 -6.95 10.74 16.82
C LEU A 169 -6.15 9.97 17.88
N ALA A 170 -4.84 9.79 17.64
CA ALA A 170 -3.93 9.13 18.58
C ALA A 170 -3.40 10.06 19.68
N GLY A 171 -3.76 11.35 19.69
CA GLY A 171 -3.25 12.34 20.65
C GLY A 171 -1.73 12.50 20.62
N THR A 172 -1.09 12.27 19.47
CA THR A 172 0.38 12.28 19.34
C THR A 172 0.86 13.55 18.66
N SER A 173 1.95 14.12 19.14
CA SER A 173 2.60 15.26 18.48
C SER A 173 3.26 14.83 17.16
N VAL A 174 3.26 15.73 16.18
CA VAL A 174 3.90 15.52 14.88
C VAL A 174 5.13 16.42 14.82
N ARG A 175 6.30 15.86 14.50
CA ARG A 175 7.54 16.62 14.31
C ARG A 175 7.85 16.91 12.84
N ALA A 176 7.32 16.08 11.94
CA ALA A 176 7.43 16.27 10.50
C ALA A 176 6.25 15.62 9.77
N LEU A 177 5.88 16.18 8.63
CA LEU A 177 4.93 15.60 7.68
C LEU A 177 5.68 15.32 6.38
N GLU A 178 5.59 14.10 5.87
CA GLU A 178 6.16 13.71 4.58
C GLU A 178 5.03 13.38 3.60
N LEU A 179 5.12 13.91 2.38
CA LEU A 179 4.27 13.58 1.25
C LEU A 179 5.15 13.00 0.15
N THR A 180 4.80 11.84 -0.38
CA THR A 180 5.56 11.18 -1.44
C THR A 180 4.64 10.65 -2.54
N LEU A 181 5.00 10.92 -3.79
CA LEU A 181 4.28 10.47 -4.98
C LEU A 181 5.16 10.59 -6.23
N GLU A 182 4.82 9.82 -7.27
CA GLU A 182 5.50 9.85 -8.57
C GLU A 182 4.77 10.80 -9.53
N LEU A 183 5.52 11.72 -10.13
CA LEU A 183 4.98 12.83 -10.93
C LEU A 183 5.87 13.16 -12.14
N SER A 184 5.27 13.68 -13.21
CA SER A 184 6.00 14.31 -14.32
C SER A 184 5.20 15.46 -14.90
N SER A 185 5.77 16.19 -15.87
CA SER A 185 4.96 17.10 -16.68
C SER A 185 4.15 16.30 -17.69
N GLU A 186 3.23 16.96 -18.41
CA GLU A 186 2.36 16.34 -19.41
C GLU A 186 2.38 17.13 -20.72
N VAL A 187 2.52 16.41 -21.83
CA VAL A 187 2.35 16.94 -23.17
C VAL A 187 1.77 15.86 -24.07
N PRO A 188 0.90 16.20 -25.05
CA PRO A 188 0.49 15.24 -26.06
C PRO A 188 1.69 14.56 -26.73
N GLY A 189 1.75 13.24 -26.64
CA GLY A 189 2.99 12.51 -26.94
C GLY A 189 3.81 12.34 -25.66
N THR A 190 5.11 12.64 -25.75
CA THR A 190 5.99 12.87 -24.59
C THR A 190 7.16 13.77 -25.02
N SER A 191 7.73 14.54 -24.10
CA SER A 191 8.92 15.36 -24.34
C SER A 191 9.76 15.48 -23.08
N LYS A 192 11.04 15.09 -23.17
CA LYS A 192 12.00 15.22 -22.05
C LYS A 192 12.35 16.66 -21.69
N ASP A 193 12.08 17.60 -22.58
CA ASP A 193 12.28 19.03 -22.37
C ASP A 193 10.93 19.73 -22.48
N TRP A 194 10.15 19.63 -21.41
CA TRP A 194 8.82 20.21 -21.29
C TRP A 194 8.52 20.56 -19.84
N PRO A 195 9.10 21.65 -19.32
CA PRO A 195 9.05 21.93 -17.90
C PRO A 195 7.63 22.24 -17.41
N SER A 196 7.31 21.83 -16.19
CA SER A 196 6.04 22.16 -15.54
C SER A 196 6.18 22.48 -14.07
N ASP A 197 5.66 23.64 -13.65
CA ASP A 197 5.64 24.10 -12.26
C ASP A 197 4.47 23.48 -11.49
N ILE A 198 4.74 22.36 -10.84
CA ILE A 198 3.76 21.61 -10.04
C ILE A 198 3.80 22.11 -8.59
N THR A 199 2.69 22.66 -8.13
CA THR A 199 2.54 23.22 -6.77
C THR A 199 1.80 22.26 -5.87
N VAL A 200 2.31 22.09 -4.65
CA VAL A 200 1.66 21.34 -3.57
C VAL A 200 1.22 22.29 -2.46
N ALA A 201 0.00 22.11 -1.97
CA ALA A 201 -0.51 22.80 -0.79
C ALA A 201 -1.09 21.81 0.23
N ILE A 202 -0.86 22.06 1.51
CA ILE A 202 -1.38 21.27 2.63
C ILE A 202 -2.22 22.15 3.54
N ASN A 203 -3.46 21.75 3.78
CA ASN A 203 -4.47 22.51 4.53
C ASN A 203 -4.73 23.94 4.03
N GLY A 204 -4.22 24.30 2.85
CA GLY A 204 -4.30 25.65 2.29
C GLY A 204 -2.98 26.42 2.33
N CYS A 205 -1.95 25.96 3.07
CA CYS A 205 -0.59 26.49 2.95
C CYS A 205 0.06 25.90 1.70
N GLU A 206 0.54 26.74 0.79
CA GLU A 206 1.43 26.28 -0.28
C GLU A 206 2.78 25.92 0.32
N ILE A 207 3.12 24.63 0.27
CA ILE A 207 4.37 24.12 0.84
C ILE A 207 5.54 24.25 -0.17
N GLY A 208 5.22 24.37 -1.46
CA GLY A 208 6.16 24.78 -2.49
C GLY A 208 5.83 24.25 -3.88
N THR A 209 6.65 24.65 -4.84
CA THR A 209 6.50 24.33 -6.26
C THR A 209 7.76 23.60 -6.75
N TRP A 210 7.56 22.44 -7.36
CA TRP A 210 8.61 21.69 -8.05
C TRP A 210 8.44 21.88 -9.55
N THR A 211 9.51 22.28 -10.25
CA THR A 211 9.53 22.29 -11.71
C THR A 211 9.96 20.92 -12.21
N SER A 212 9.02 20.12 -12.71
CA SER A 212 9.32 18.91 -13.47
C SER A 212 10.10 19.29 -14.73
N PRO A 213 11.13 18.53 -15.15
CA PRO A 213 11.88 18.85 -16.37
C PRO A 213 11.17 18.38 -17.65
N GLY A 214 10.31 17.36 -17.59
CA GLY A 214 9.69 16.78 -18.78
C GLY A 214 8.68 15.67 -18.52
N ASP A 215 8.17 15.16 -19.63
CA ASP A 215 7.24 14.03 -19.75
C ASP A 215 7.99 12.84 -20.37
N TYR A 216 7.92 11.69 -19.71
CA TYR A 216 8.80 10.57 -19.98
C TYR A 216 8.08 9.42 -20.68
N GLY A 217 8.34 9.23 -21.98
CA GLY A 217 7.83 8.12 -22.80
C GLY A 217 8.90 7.32 -23.52
N ASP A 218 10.17 7.61 -23.25
CA ASP A 218 11.32 7.02 -23.96
C ASP A 218 11.52 5.53 -23.67
N LYS A 219 11.02 5.06 -22.54
CA LYS A 219 11.06 3.66 -22.11
C LYS A 219 9.78 3.33 -21.36
N ARG A 220 9.42 2.05 -21.37
CA ARG A 220 8.28 1.54 -20.60
C ARG A 220 8.56 1.68 -19.11
N GLY A 221 7.61 2.25 -18.37
CA GLY A 221 7.66 2.29 -16.91
C GLY A 221 7.59 0.87 -16.34
N LYS A 222 8.22 0.66 -15.19
CA LYS A 222 8.32 -0.68 -14.57
C LYS A 222 6.97 -1.35 -14.35
N PHE A 223 5.95 -0.57 -13.98
CA PHE A 223 4.60 -1.04 -13.68
C PHE A 223 3.58 -0.62 -14.74
N THR A 224 3.96 0.25 -15.67
CA THR A 224 3.07 0.75 -16.73
C THR A 224 2.61 -0.37 -17.67
N PRO A 225 1.29 -0.60 -17.80
CA PRO A 225 0.74 -1.71 -18.58
C PRO A 225 1.12 -1.69 -20.05
N GLU A 226 1.23 -2.87 -20.66
CA GLU A 226 1.64 -3.03 -22.07
C GLU A 226 0.70 -2.32 -23.06
N TRP A 227 -0.61 -2.31 -22.76
CA TRP A 227 -1.61 -1.68 -23.62
C TRP A 227 -1.43 -0.15 -23.71
N TRP A 228 -0.84 0.47 -22.68
CA TRP A 228 -0.46 1.88 -22.71
C TRP A 228 0.81 2.04 -23.55
N LYS A 229 0.66 2.62 -24.73
CA LYS A 229 1.73 2.71 -25.72
C LYS A 229 2.78 3.73 -25.29
N LEU A 230 4.02 3.56 -25.75
CA LEU A 230 5.15 4.46 -25.49
C LEU A 230 4.94 5.90 -25.98
N ALA A 231 3.90 6.14 -26.80
CA ALA A 231 3.49 7.47 -27.20
C ALA A 231 2.81 8.27 -26.07
N GLY A 232 2.47 7.64 -24.94
CA GLY A 232 1.99 8.34 -23.75
C GLY A 232 2.96 8.19 -22.57
N SER A 233 2.79 9.05 -21.56
CA SER A 233 3.61 9.12 -20.35
C SER A 233 3.74 7.77 -19.66
N GLN A 234 4.98 7.33 -19.45
CA GLN A 234 5.31 5.99 -18.98
C GLN A 234 5.73 5.97 -17.51
N TYR A 235 6.32 7.03 -17.00
CA TYR A 235 6.78 7.15 -15.61
C TYR A 235 7.03 8.61 -15.23
N GLY A 236 7.32 8.85 -13.96
CA GLY A 236 7.70 10.14 -13.41
C GLY A 236 8.88 10.04 -12.45
N ASP A 237 9.15 11.17 -11.78
CA ASP A 237 10.10 11.26 -10.69
C ASP A 237 9.36 11.06 -9.36
N LEU A 238 9.87 10.17 -8.50
CA LEU A 238 9.40 10.05 -7.13
C LEU A 238 9.87 11.26 -6.33
N LYS A 239 8.93 12.10 -5.91
CA LYS A 239 9.22 13.33 -5.16
C LYS A 239 8.77 13.19 -3.71
N ARG A 240 9.61 13.61 -2.77
CA ARG A 240 9.31 13.65 -1.33
C ARG A 240 9.34 15.09 -0.82
N TRP A 241 8.18 15.61 -0.47
CA TRP A 241 8.05 16.84 0.31
C TRP A 241 8.12 16.50 1.79
N GLU A 242 8.91 17.25 2.56
CA GLU A 242 9.01 17.14 4.01
C GLU A 242 8.78 18.50 4.65
N VAL A 243 7.73 18.63 5.46
CA VAL A 243 7.40 19.85 6.22
C VAL A 243 7.78 19.64 7.67
N THR A 244 8.64 20.51 8.19
CA THR A 244 9.18 20.46 9.56
C THR A 244 8.98 21.80 10.27
N GLU A 245 9.43 21.92 11.52
CA GLU A 245 9.49 23.22 12.22
C GLU A 245 10.48 24.21 11.57
N ALA A 246 11.46 23.72 10.79
CA ALA A 246 12.46 24.56 10.13
C ALA A 246 12.03 25.09 8.75
N GLY A 247 11.03 24.46 8.14
CA GLY A 247 10.51 24.80 6.81
C GLY A 247 10.13 23.57 6.00
N THR A 248 9.92 23.75 4.70
CA THR A 248 9.61 22.69 3.75
C THR A 248 10.81 22.35 2.88
N PHE A 249 11.03 21.06 2.65
CA PHE A 249 12.11 20.50 1.86
C PHE A 249 11.55 19.61 0.75
N LEU A 250 12.23 19.58 -0.40
CA LEU A 250 12.00 18.65 -1.49
C LEU A 250 13.25 17.80 -1.66
N ASP A 251 13.12 16.49 -1.44
CA ASP A 251 14.22 15.52 -1.49
C ASP A 251 15.46 15.98 -0.68
N GLY A 252 15.21 16.54 0.51
CA GLY A 252 16.23 17.04 1.43
C GLY A 252 16.77 18.45 1.11
N THR A 253 16.39 19.05 -0.02
CA THR A 253 16.77 20.42 -0.36
C THR A 253 15.69 21.40 0.09
N ARG A 254 16.06 22.49 0.75
CA ARG A 254 15.10 23.50 1.24
C ARG A 254 14.32 24.10 0.07
N LEU A 255 12.99 24.04 0.15
CA LEU A 255 12.07 24.47 -0.91
C LEU A 255 11.32 25.76 -0.54
N SER A 256 10.82 25.86 0.69
CA SER A 256 10.06 27.03 1.15
C SER A 256 10.16 27.24 2.66
N ASP A 257 9.70 28.41 3.11
CA ASP A 257 9.61 28.76 4.53
C ASP A 257 8.32 28.28 5.22
N CYS A 258 7.36 27.63 4.51
CA CYS A 258 6.16 27.08 5.16
C CYS A 258 6.58 25.96 6.13
N LYS A 259 6.16 26.07 7.38
CA LYS A 259 6.52 25.21 8.50
C LYS A 259 5.33 24.35 8.93
N LEU A 260 5.63 23.34 9.73
CA LEU A 260 4.62 22.44 10.28
C LEU A 260 3.53 23.18 11.09
N GLY A 261 3.91 24.25 11.78
CA GLY A 261 2.98 25.11 12.53
C GLY A 261 1.96 25.82 11.65
N ASP A 262 2.34 26.21 10.42
CA ASP A 262 1.48 26.92 9.46
C ASP A 262 0.38 26.01 8.89
N LEU A 263 0.56 24.69 8.98
CA LEU A 263 -0.42 23.70 8.49
C LEU A 263 -1.61 23.52 9.44
N GLU A 264 -1.52 24.05 10.66
CA GLU A 264 -2.54 23.96 11.72
C GLU A 264 -3.18 22.56 11.84
N LEU A 265 -2.35 21.50 11.83
CA LEU A 265 -2.86 20.11 11.79
C LEU A 265 -3.89 19.82 12.88
N ASN A 266 -3.72 20.41 14.08
CA ASN A 266 -4.63 20.26 15.21
C ASN A 266 -5.96 21.02 15.05
N ALA A 267 -6.04 22.04 14.19
CA ALA A 267 -7.28 22.76 13.89
C ALA A 267 -8.21 21.94 12.98
N HIS A 268 -7.67 20.97 12.24
CA HIS A 268 -8.43 20.19 11.26
C HIS A 268 -8.72 18.76 11.72
N ARG A 269 -9.79 18.15 11.19
CA ARG A 269 -10.10 16.72 11.39
C ARG A 269 -9.44 15.80 10.35
N SER A 270 -9.02 16.39 9.24
CA SER A 270 -8.38 15.74 8.10
C SER A 270 -7.29 16.64 7.55
N ILE A 271 -6.37 16.07 6.78
CA ILE A 271 -5.27 16.77 6.13
C ILE A 271 -5.63 16.88 4.65
N ARG A 272 -5.86 18.10 4.18
CA ARG A 272 -6.15 18.37 2.76
C ARG A 272 -4.83 18.52 2.02
N VAL A 273 -4.63 17.73 0.97
CA VAL A 273 -3.44 17.82 0.11
C VAL A 273 -3.91 18.17 -1.29
N ARG A 274 -3.52 19.35 -1.79
CA ARG A 274 -3.82 19.82 -3.13
C ARG A 274 -2.57 19.78 -3.99
N ILE A 275 -2.69 19.25 -5.20
CA ILE A 275 -1.59 19.07 -6.15
C ILE A 275 -2.07 19.57 -7.50
N GLY A 276 -1.29 20.42 -8.16
CA GLY A 276 -1.71 20.95 -9.44
C GLY A 276 -0.76 21.96 -10.08
N VAL A 277 -1.17 22.45 -11.24
CA VAL A 277 -0.45 23.44 -12.05
C VAL A 277 -1.29 24.71 -12.08
N LYS A 278 -0.75 25.82 -11.58
CA LYS A 278 -1.48 27.09 -11.54
C LYS A 278 -1.64 27.65 -12.95
N GLY A 279 -2.78 28.30 -13.23
CA GLY A 279 -3.00 28.96 -14.53
C GLY A 279 -2.03 30.11 -14.83
N ASN A 280 -1.34 30.64 -13.82
CA ASN A 280 -0.27 31.64 -13.95
C ASN A 280 1.13 31.08 -13.67
N ALA A 281 1.30 29.76 -13.72
CA ALA A 281 2.62 29.12 -13.63
C ALA A 281 3.58 29.67 -14.69
N ARG A 282 4.86 29.78 -14.35
CA ARG A 282 5.88 30.22 -15.31
C ARG A 282 6.11 29.16 -16.38
N HIS A 283 6.08 27.89 -15.98
CA HIS A 283 6.12 26.74 -16.87
C HIS A 283 4.80 25.96 -16.74
N PRO A 284 3.80 26.24 -17.59
CA PRO A 284 2.48 25.62 -17.51
C PRO A 284 2.45 24.33 -18.35
N GLY A 285 3.30 23.35 -18.00
CA GLY A 285 3.54 22.16 -18.82
C GLY A 285 2.73 20.93 -18.41
N GLY A 286 1.53 21.07 -17.84
CA GLY A 286 0.72 19.93 -17.43
C GLY A 286 1.29 19.10 -16.28
N ILE A 287 0.55 18.08 -15.87
CA ILE A 287 0.96 17.16 -14.82
C ILE A 287 0.45 15.76 -15.11
N ASN A 288 1.32 14.78 -14.92
CA ASN A 288 0.96 13.37 -14.74
C ASN A 288 1.14 12.98 -13.27
N ILE A 289 0.18 12.25 -12.71
CA ILE A 289 0.30 11.61 -11.40
C ILE A 289 0.18 10.10 -11.57
N PHE A 290 1.23 9.40 -11.16
CA PHE A 290 1.32 7.94 -11.22
C PHE A 290 0.99 7.35 -9.85
N GLY A 291 0.12 6.35 -9.86
CA GLY A 291 -0.30 5.55 -8.72
C GLY A 291 0.00 4.09 -8.93
N ARG A 292 -0.54 3.23 -8.05
CA ARG A 292 -0.27 1.79 -8.11
C ARG A 292 -0.65 1.18 -9.48
N GLY A 293 0.23 0.34 -10.03
CA GLY A 293 0.06 -0.28 -11.35
C GLY A 293 0.41 0.61 -12.54
N PHE A 294 1.08 1.74 -12.34
CA PHE A 294 1.64 2.61 -13.37
C PHE A 294 2.94 3.26 -12.89
N GLY A 295 3.77 3.74 -13.81
CA GLY A 295 5.04 4.39 -13.49
C GLY A 295 6.16 3.42 -13.10
N ASN A 296 7.13 3.94 -12.35
CA ASN A 296 8.28 3.19 -11.86
C ASN A 296 8.15 2.78 -10.39
N HIS A 297 7.17 3.32 -9.67
CA HIS A 297 6.94 3.08 -8.26
C HIS A 297 5.52 2.56 -8.02
N ASP A 298 5.39 1.31 -7.54
CA ASP A 298 4.10 0.66 -7.31
C ASP A 298 3.40 1.13 -6.02
N GLN A 299 3.23 2.45 -5.90
CA GLN A 299 2.62 3.11 -4.75
C GLN A 299 1.69 4.23 -5.20
N ASP A 300 0.67 4.49 -4.38
CA ASP A 300 -0.14 5.68 -4.51
C ASP A 300 0.52 6.87 -3.76
N ILE A 301 -0.26 7.93 -3.52
CA ILE A 301 0.20 9.09 -2.75
C ILE A 301 0.36 8.66 -1.29
N ALA A 302 1.59 8.70 -0.78
CA ALA A 302 1.90 8.36 0.59
C ALA A 302 2.02 9.62 1.45
N LEU A 303 1.26 9.68 2.53
CA LEU A 303 1.38 10.70 3.57
C LEU A 303 1.88 10.05 4.87
N ARG A 304 2.99 10.54 5.41
CA ARG A 304 3.58 10.06 6.67
C ARG A 304 3.61 11.20 7.68
N LEU A 305 3.03 10.96 8.84
CA LEU A 305 3.12 11.86 9.99
C LEU A 305 4.16 11.30 10.94
N ILE A 306 5.32 11.95 11.00
CA ILE A 306 6.42 11.56 11.85
C ILE A 306 6.15 12.07 13.26
N ARG A 307 6.09 11.14 14.21
CA ARG A 307 5.82 11.40 15.62
C ARG A 307 7.00 12.12 16.27
N GLY A 308 6.68 13.09 17.13
CA GLY A 308 7.61 13.77 18.03
C GLY A 308 7.81 13.02 19.34
#